data_AF-A0A369L4R2-F1
#
_entry.id   AF-A0A369L4R2-F1
#
_cell.length_a   1.000
_cell.length_b   1.000
_cell.length_c   1.000
_cell.angle_alpha   90.00
_cell.angle_beta   90.00
_cell.angle_gamma   90.00
#
_symmetry.space_group_name_H-M   'P 1'
#
loop_
_entity.id
_entity.type
_entity.pdbx_description
1 polymer ?
#
loop_
_entity_poly.entity_id
_entity_poly.type
_entity_poly.pdbx_seq_one_letter_code
_entity_poly.pdbx_strand_id
1 'polypeptide(L)' 'MALLLFATLLAGCMAPQPGADLPPYGESVQHTKALQTYEPGDPVPPLHGAKAAEAMRLYRQAPGGSQAPSSLP' A
#
# COMPACT_ATOMS: atom_id res chain seq x y z
N MET A 1 3.87 29.48 -32.58
CA MET A 1 3.25 28.16 -32.84
C MET A 1 4.24 27.00 -32.80
N ALA A 2 5.43 27.10 -33.41
CA ALA A 2 6.44 26.02 -33.38
C ALA A 2 6.90 25.62 -31.96
N LEU A 3 7.03 26.58 -31.04
CA LEU A 3 7.44 26.32 -29.66
C LEU A 3 6.43 25.45 -28.87
N LEU A 4 5.13 25.66 -29.11
CA LEU A 4 4.07 24.89 -28.46
C LEU A 4 4.02 23.45 -28.96
N LEU A 5 4.23 23.24 -30.27
CA LEU A 5 4.33 21.91 -30.87
C LEU A 5 5.53 21.13 -30.35
N PHE A 6 6.67 21.82 -30.17
CA PHE A 6 7.88 21.22 -29.59
C PHE A 6 7.66 20.81 -28.14
N ALA A 7 6.99 21.65 -27.33
CA ALA A 7 6.70 21.36 -25.94
C ALA A 7 5.78 20.12 -25.77
N THR A 8 4.77 19.97 -26.63
CA THR A 8 3.88 18.79 -26.61
C THR A 8 4.57 17.50 -27.05
N LEU A 9 5.53 17.60 -27.99
CA LEU A 9 6.34 16.45 -28.43
C LEU A 9 7.26 15.96 -27.30
N LEU A 10 7.88 16.87 -26.54
CA LEU A 10 8.72 16.49 -25.40
C LEU A 10 7.92 15.87 -24.24
N ALA A 11 6.69 16.35 -23.99
CA ALA A 11 5.82 15.78 -22.96
C ALA A 11 5.40 14.34 -23.26
N GLY A 12 5.22 13.98 -24.54
CA GLY A 12 4.94 12.61 -24.98
C GLY A 12 6.14 11.66 -24.92
N CYS A 13 7.37 12.18 -24.80
CA CYS A 13 8.60 11.38 -24.68
C CYS A 13 8.97 11.03 -23.23
N MET A 14 8.27 11.58 -22.23
CA MET A 14 8.38 11.15 -20.84
C MET A 14 7.60 9.84 -20.67
N ALA A 15 8.15 8.74 -21.20
CA ALA A 15 7.57 7.43 -20.97
C ALA A 15 7.57 7.15 -19.46
N PRO A 16 6.45 6.69 -18.88
CA PRO A 16 6.42 6.30 -17.48
C PRO A 16 7.50 5.26 -17.25
N GLN A 17 8.44 5.58 -16.37
CA GLN A 17 9.58 4.71 -16.10
C GLN A 17 9.04 3.44 -15.44
N PRO A 18 9.17 2.25 -16.08
CA PRO A 18 8.62 1.02 -15.52
C PRO A 18 9.21 0.80 -14.13
N GLY A 19 8.34 0.74 -13.12
CA GLY A 19 8.75 0.57 -11.73
C GLY A 19 8.95 1.86 -10.93
N ALA A 20 8.68 3.04 -11.49
CA ALA A 20 8.70 4.31 -10.74
C ALA A 20 7.76 4.31 -9.53
N ASP A 21 6.61 3.62 -9.65
CA ASP A 21 5.60 3.52 -8.60
C ASP A 21 5.71 2.23 -7.78
N LEU A 22 6.74 1.41 -8.02
CA LEU A 22 6.93 0.19 -7.23
C LEU A 22 7.58 0.54 -5.89
N PRO A 23 7.17 -0.16 -4.81
CA PRO A 23 7.83 -0.01 -3.53
C PRO A 23 9.32 -0.42 -3.64
N PRO A 24 10.18 0.09 -2.75
CA PRO A 24 11.60 -0.28 -2.72
C PRO A 24 11.78 -1.79 -2.71
N TYR A 25 12.84 -2.27 -3.37
CA TYR A 25 13.15 -3.69 -3.41
C TYR A 25 13.22 -4.29 -1.99
N GLY A 26 12.47 -5.37 -1.77
CA GLY A 26 12.43 -6.08 -0.49
C GLY A 26 11.44 -5.53 0.53
N GLU A 27 10.71 -4.45 0.23
CA GLU A 27 9.70 -3.86 1.15
C GLU A 27 8.60 -4.87 1.50
N SER A 28 8.15 -5.68 0.53
CA SER A 28 7.19 -6.77 0.77
C SER A 28 7.73 -7.88 1.69
N VAL A 29 9.01 -8.22 1.58
CA VAL A 29 9.66 -9.25 2.41
C VAL A 29 9.84 -8.73 3.83
N GLN A 30 10.28 -7.49 4.00
CA GLN A 30 10.41 -6.86 5.32
C GLN A 30 9.04 -6.70 5.99
N HIS A 31 8.01 -6.32 5.22
CA HIS A 31 6.64 -6.25 5.71
C HIS A 31 6.15 -7.62 6.20
N THR A 32 6.42 -8.68 5.44
CA THR A 32 6.05 -10.05 5.80
C THR A 32 6.79 -10.53 7.04
N LYS A 33 8.10 -10.26 7.11
CA LYS A 33 8.93 -10.59 8.27
C LYS A 33 8.41 -9.89 9.53
N ALA A 34 8.13 -8.60 9.46
CA ALA A 34 7.59 -7.84 10.58
C ALA A 34 6.25 -8.41 11.09
N LEU A 35 5.38 -8.90 10.19
CA LEU A 35 4.14 -9.56 10.58
C LEU A 35 4.35 -10.95 11.20
N GLN A 36 5.30 -11.72 10.68
CA GLN A 36 5.55 -13.10 11.12
C GLN A 36 6.40 -13.19 12.39
N THR A 37 7.27 -12.21 12.64
CA THR A 37 8.18 -12.18 13.79
C THR A 37 7.80 -11.13 14.82
N TYR A 38 6.52 -10.75 14.85
CA TYR A 38 6.02 -9.75 15.79
C TYR A 38 6.13 -10.25 17.24
N GLU A 39 6.80 -9.46 18.08
CA GLU A 39 6.76 -9.61 19.54
C GLU A 39 5.93 -8.48 20.19
N PRO A 40 5.18 -8.76 21.27
CA PRO A 40 4.47 -7.72 22.00
C PRO A 40 5.42 -6.62 22.49
N GLY A 41 5.22 -5.40 22.01
CA GLY A 41 6.09 -4.24 22.28
C GLY A 41 6.87 -3.75 21.06
N ASP A 42 6.88 -4.52 19.97
CA ASP A 42 7.45 -4.09 18.70
C ASP A 42 6.70 -2.89 18.09
N PRO A 43 7.41 -2.02 17.35
CA PRO A 43 6.78 -0.93 16.62
C PRO A 43 5.85 -1.49 15.54
N VAL A 44 4.59 -1.07 15.57
CA VAL A 44 3.60 -1.45 14.55
C VAL A 44 3.86 -0.65 13.27
N PRO A 45 4.11 -1.31 12.12
CA PRO A 45 4.29 -0.60 10.87
C PRO A 45 3.00 0.16 10.48
N PRO A 46 3.11 1.37 9.92
CA PRO A 46 1.96 2.14 9.52
C PRO A 46 1.18 1.41 8.41
N LEU A 47 -0.15 1.36 8.57
CA LEU A 47 -1.05 0.82 7.56
C LEU A 47 -1.25 1.86 6.44
N HIS A 48 -0.72 1.57 5.25
CA HIS A 48 -0.86 2.42 4.08
C HIS A 48 -1.77 1.80 3.01
N GLY A 49 -2.33 2.65 2.15
CA GLY A 49 -3.09 2.24 0.96
C GLY A 49 -4.61 2.18 1.17
N ALA A 50 -5.33 2.29 0.05
CA ALA A 50 -6.80 2.37 0.03
C ALA A 50 -7.46 1.16 0.72
N LYS A 51 -6.92 -0.05 0.50
CA LYS A 51 -7.44 -1.29 1.09
C LYS A 51 -7.32 -1.31 2.62
N ALA A 52 -6.18 -0.88 3.16
CA ALA A 52 -5.98 -0.84 4.61
C ALA A 52 -6.86 0.25 5.25
N ALA A 53 -6.96 1.42 4.61
CA ALA A 53 -7.84 2.49 5.06
C ALA A 53 -9.32 2.07 5.07
N GLU A 54 -9.76 1.35 4.04
CA GLU A 54 -11.12 0.81 3.96
C GLU A 54 -11.38 -0.25 5.03
N ALA A 55 -10.47 -1.19 5.25
CA ALA A 55 -10.59 -2.19 6.30
C ALA A 55 -10.72 -1.56 7.70
N MET A 56 -9.90 -0.54 8.01
CA MET A 56 -9.98 0.20 9.27
C MET A 56 -11.24 1.05 9.39
N ARG A 57 -11.80 1.53 8.26
CA ARG A 57 -13.10 2.20 8.24
C ARG A 57 -14.22 1.22 8.59
N LEU A 58 -14.21 0.02 8.00
CA LEU A 58 -15.19 -1.03 8.26
C LEU A 58 -15.12 -1.52 9.71
N TYR A 59 -13.92 -1.75 10.26
CA TYR A 59 -13.73 -2.13 11.66
C TYR A 59 -14.34 -1.10 12.63
N ARG A 60 -14.19 0.21 12.34
CA ARG A 60 -14.77 1.29 13.16
C ARG A 60 -16.29 1.42 13.03
N GLN A 61 -16.87 0.94 11.94
CA GLN A 61 -18.31 1.02 11.66
C GLN A 61 -19.08 -0.20 12.18
N ALA A 62 -18.41 -1.33 12.42
CA ALA A 62 -19.03 -2.51 12.99
C ALA A 62 -19.35 -2.27 14.48
N PRO A 63 -20.58 -2.59 14.95
CA PRO A 63 -20.90 -2.53 16.37
C PRO A 63 -20.19 -3.70 17.06
N GLY A 64 -19.02 -3.44 17.65
CA GLY A 64 -18.28 -4.40 18.47
C GLY A 64 -17.69 -5.58 17.70
N GLY A 65 -16.39 -5.46 17.39
CA GLY A 65 -15.46 -6.57 17.11
C GLY A 65 -16.08 -7.88 16.63
N SER A 66 -16.39 -7.98 15.34
CA SER A 66 -16.66 -9.28 14.69
C SER A 66 -15.35 -10.03 14.54
N GLN A 67 -14.88 -10.61 15.64
CA GLN A 67 -13.97 -11.74 15.63
C GLN A 67 -14.66 -12.85 14.82
N ALA A 68 -14.09 -13.21 13.67
CA ALA A 68 -14.58 -14.36 12.92
C ALA A 68 -14.55 -15.58 13.84
N PRO A 69 -15.64 -16.37 13.93
CA PRO A 69 -15.63 -17.57 14.76
C PRO A 69 -14.54 -18.50 14.24
N SER A 70 -13.55 -18.76 15.09
CA SER A 70 -12.56 -19.82 14.86
C SER A 70 -13.29 -21.15 14.90
N SER A 71 -13.66 -21.68 13.74
CA SER A 71 -14.07 -23.07 13.61
C SER A 71 -12.83 -23.95 13.70
N LEU A 72 -12.41 -24.28 14.92
CA LEU A 72 -11.56 -25.45 15.18
C LEU A 72 -12.48 -26.64 15.48
N PRO A 73 -12.21 -27.83 14.89
CA PRO A 73 -12.87 -29.07 15.30
C PRO A 73 -12.44 -29.52 16.70
#